data_AF-A0AAD9NDP9-F1
#
_entry.id   AF-A0AAD9NDP9-F1
#
_cell.length_a   1.000
_cell.length_b   1.000
_cell.length_c   1.000
_cell.angle_alpha   90.00
_cell.angle_beta   90.00
_cell.angle_gamma   90.00
#
_symmetry.space_group_name_H-M   'P 1'
#
loop_
_entity.id
_entity.type
_entity.pdbx_description
1 polymer ?
#
loop_
_entity_poly.entity_id
_entity_poly.type
_entity_poly.pdbx_seq_one_letter_code
_entity_poly.pdbx_strand_id
1 'polypeptide(L)'
;MAGVLSVVNDIYTKTDFGNSYRGTGFEIRSITVYTDPTSSPQFNRNQAKWPIQDFLNSFGKENWSSYCLAHLFTYQPFDGGVQVEDGEDCDAGIEGLRGLNSCCTSKCQLATTAKCSDVNSLCCQNCQFKAQGEECRAESKVTCEAVAMSDEDRGRTDRGKCQHGVCVRFCESNKLISCSCDQLDTACKYCCRSSVQSKCVPYTNNGGPFNMPDGRSCYAGVCVQGILKWMKDNIVIATIVISLVLYIPLCLIVFCIDRRIAKKEEEELEWHSRDNDQLIKDGDKKQIRQTYRRRRQPDKYTARSASGQLSVSEVVYN
;
A
#
# COMPACT_ATOMS: atom_id res chain seq x y z
N MET A 1 12.79 -10.97 3.89
CA MET A 1 12.58 -10.52 5.28
C MET A 1 13.09 -9.11 5.52
N ALA A 2 14.37 -8.81 5.20
CA ALA A 2 14.92 -7.46 5.37
C ALA A 2 14.08 -6.34 4.69
N GLY A 3 13.57 -6.58 3.47
CA GLY A 3 12.72 -5.60 2.77
C GLY A 3 11.33 -5.38 3.39
N VAL A 4 10.73 -6.39 4.04
CA VAL A 4 9.46 -6.23 4.76
C VAL A 4 9.69 -5.42 6.04
N LEU A 5 10.80 -5.71 6.72
CA LEU A 5 11.16 -5.00 7.95
C LEU A 5 11.44 -3.52 7.70
N SER A 6 12.07 -3.15 6.58
CA SER A 6 12.26 -1.74 6.23
C SER A 6 10.96 -1.00 5.97
N VAL A 7 9.97 -1.65 5.34
CA VAL A 7 8.65 -1.05 5.08
C VAL A 7 7.88 -0.86 6.39
N VAL A 8 7.84 -1.89 7.24
CA VAL A 8 7.17 -1.81 8.54
C VAL A 8 7.84 -0.77 9.44
N ASN A 9 9.17 -0.70 9.43
CA ASN A 9 9.92 0.30 10.18
C ASN A 9 9.61 1.73 9.72
N ASP A 10 9.49 1.97 8.41
CA ASP A 10 9.11 3.28 7.86
C ASP A 10 7.69 3.70 8.30
N ILE A 11 6.75 2.76 8.39
CA ILE A 11 5.41 3.03 8.92
C ILE A 11 5.49 3.40 10.40
N TYR A 12 6.20 2.61 11.22
CA TYR A 12 6.27 2.82 12.67
C TYR A 12 6.96 4.14 13.03
N THR A 13 8.05 4.49 12.34
CA THR A 13 8.77 5.74 12.58
C THR A 13 7.96 6.98 12.24
N LYS A 14 6.99 6.87 11.31
CA LYS A 14 6.10 7.96 10.91
C LYS A 14 4.76 7.98 11.66
N THR A 15 4.40 6.89 12.32
CA THR A 15 3.14 6.78 13.04
C THR A 15 3.26 7.45 14.41
N ASP A 16 2.27 8.29 14.74
CA ASP A 16 2.12 8.84 16.08
C ASP A 16 1.19 7.94 16.89
N PHE A 17 1.75 7.26 17.90
CA PHE A 17 0.98 6.39 18.79
C PHE A 17 0.43 7.13 20.03
N GLY A 18 0.57 8.46 20.09
CA GLY A 18 0.16 9.28 21.24
C GLY A 18 1.12 9.14 22.44
N ASN A 19 0.94 10.00 23.46
CA ASN A 19 1.66 9.93 24.74
C ASN A 19 3.19 9.80 24.63
N SER A 20 3.83 10.60 23.76
CA SER A 20 5.30 10.68 23.57
C SER A 20 5.96 9.54 22.77
N TYR A 21 5.19 8.61 22.20
CA TYR A 21 5.72 7.56 21.33
C TYR A 21 5.64 7.96 19.85
N ARG A 22 6.54 8.89 19.44
CA ARG A 22 6.78 9.28 18.04
C ARG A 22 8.22 8.92 17.66
N GLY A 23 8.44 8.56 16.40
CA GLY A 23 9.77 8.22 15.89
C GLY A 23 10.28 6.84 16.33
N THR A 24 9.39 5.98 16.83
CA THR A 24 9.75 4.62 17.25
C THR A 24 9.95 3.73 16.02
N GLY A 25 11.04 2.97 16.00
CA GLY A 25 11.34 2.04 14.92
C GLY A 25 11.69 0.64 15.44
N PHE A 26 11.81 -0.30 14.51
CA PHE A 26 12.32 -1.64 14.77
C PHE A 26 13.80 -1.71 14.43
N GLU A 27 14.58 -2.28 15.35
CA GLU A 27 15.96 -2.66 15.12
C GLU A 27 16.11 -4.16 15.30
N ILE A 28 16.80 -4.80 14.35
CA ILE A 28 17.16 -6.21 14.49
C ILE A 28 18.39 -6.31 15.38
N ARG A 29 18.19 -6.71 16.64
CA ARG A 29 19.30 -6.94 17.56
C ARG A 29 20.14 -8.18 17.21
N SER A 30 19.49 -9.25 16.73
CA SER A 30 20.17 -10.50 16.36
C SER A 30 19.36 -11.29 15.33
N ILE A 31 20.05 -11.98 14.43
CA ILE A 31 19.48 -13.02 13.56
C ILE A 31 20.31 -14.28 13.78
N THR A 32 19.66 -15.32 14.31
CA THR A 32 20.28 -16.63 14.49
C THR A 32 19.71 -17.59 13.47
N VAL A 33 20.58 -18.23 12.69
CA VAL A 33 20.20 -19.27 11.73
C VAL A 33 20.72 -20.61 12.23
N TYR A 34 19.81 -21.54 12.51
CA TYR A 34 20.14 -22.91 12.88
C TYR A 34 20.17 -23.76 11.59
N THR A 35 21.36 -24.16 11.17
CA THR A 35 21.55 -25.02 9.98
C THR A 35 21.47 -26.49 10.31
N ASP A 36 21.84 -26.85 11.54
CA ASP A 36 21.97 -28.24 11.98
C ASP A 36 21.05 -28.51 13.18
N PRO A 37 20.45 -29.71 13.24
CA PRO A 37 19.56 -30.06 14.34
C PRO A 37 20.33 -30.30 15.63
N THR A 38 19.76 -29.88 16.75
CA THR A 38 20.32 -30.11 18.09
C THR A 38 19.87 -31.43 18.70
N SER A 39 20.73 -32.04 19.51
CA SER A 39 20.46 -33.29 20.25
C SER A 39 19.74 -33.08 21.59
N SER A 40 19.74 -31.86 22.12
CA SER A 40 19.03 -31.45 23.33
C SER A 40 17.54 -31.21 23.04
N PRO A 41 16.61 -31.31 24.02
CA PRO A 41 15.22 -30.88 23.87
C PRO A 41 15.10 -29.36 23.64
N GLN A 42 15.44 -28.95 22.43
CA GLN A 42 15.33 -27.60 21.88
C GLN A 42 14.39 -27.61 20.68
N PHE A 43 13.89 -26.42 20.33
CA PHE A 43 12.91 -26.24 19.26
C PHE A 43 13.48 -26.61 17.88
N ASN A 44 14.80 -26.59 17.69
CA ASN A 44 15.47 -26.94 16.43
C ASN A 44 16.00 -28.40 16.40
N ARG A 45 15.45 -29.32 17.21
CA ARG A 45 15.82 -30.75 17.13
C ARG A 45 15.33 -31.42 15.84
N ASN A 46 15.95 -32.54 15.47
CA ASN A 46 15.49 -33.35 14.34
C ASN A 46 14.25 -34.16 14.76
N GLN A 47 13.08 -33.78 14.26
CA GLN A 47 11.81 -34.43 14.52
C GLN A 47 10.99 -34.45 13.23
N ALA A 48 10.28 -35.57 12.99
CA ALA A 48 9.49 -35.76 11.78
C ALA A 48 8.31 -34.79 11.67
N LYS A 49 7.48 -34.67 12.71
CA LYS A 49 6.41 -33.65 12.84
C LYS A 49 6.31 -33.17 14.29
N TRP A 50 6.10 -31.87 14.49
CA TRP A 50 5.93 -31.27 15.81
C TRP A 50 4.47 -30.97 16.14
N PRO A 51 3.96 -31.33 17.33
CA PRO A 51 2.78 -30.66 17.86
C PRO A 51 3.08 -29.17 18.04
N ILE A 52 2.23 -28.29 17.49
CA ILE A 52 2.44 -26.83 17.49
C ILE A 52 2.70 -26.32 18.92
N GLN A 53 1.92 -26.81 19.88
CA GLN A 53 1.99 -26.37 21.28
C GLN A 53 3.34 -26.75 21.92
N ASP A 54 3.83 -27.96 21.67
CA ASP A 54 5.12 -28.43 22.20
C ASP A 54 6.29 -27.67 21.59
N PHE A 55 6.21 -27.38 20.28
CA PHE A 55 7.21 -26.58 19.60
C PHE A 55 7.28 -25.15 20.15
N LEU A 56 6.13 -24.48 20.29
CA LEU A 56 6.06 -23.13 20.86
C LEU A 56 6.52 -23.11 22.32
N ASN A 57 6.15 -24.11 23.12
CA ASN A 57 6.64 -24.27 24.49
C ASN A 57 8.16 -24.47 24.54
N SER A 58 8.72 -25.22 23.58
CA SER A 58 10.17 -25.41 23.48
C SER A 58 10.89 -24.13 23.09
N PHE A 59 10.34 -23.35 22.14
CA PHE A 59 10.91 -22.06 21.74
C PHE A 59 10.82 -21.01 22.85
N GLY A 60 9.70 -21.00 23.59
CA GLY A 60 9.48 -20.07 24.71
C GLY A 60 10.38 -20.29 25.93
N LYS A 61 11.02 -21.47 26.06
CA LYS A 61 11.97 -21.76 27.16
C LYS A 61 13.33 -21.09 26.98
N GLU A 62 13.66 -20.65 25.78
CA GLU A 62 14.91 -19.94 25.53
C GLU A 62 14.92 -18.56 26.19
N ASN A 63 16.12 -18.05 26.47
CA ASN A 63 16.25 -16.75 27.12
C ASN A 63 16.11 -15.60 26.11
N TRP A 64 14.92 -14.99 26.06
CA TRP A 64 14.62 -13.84 25.22
C TRP A 64 14.66 -12.49 25.94
N SER A 65 15.10 -12.44 27.20
CA SER A 65 15.03 -11.23 28.06
C SER A 65 15.70 -9.98 27.48
N SER A 66 16.64 -10.16 26.54
CA SER A 66 17.35 -9.06 25.88
C SER A 66 16.61 -8.49 24.65
N TYR A 67 15.45 -9.05 24.27
CA TYR A 67 14.72 -8.68 23.06
C TYR A 67 13.29 -8.26 23.41
N CYS A 68 12.75 -7.30 22.66
CA CYS A 68 11.34 -6.89 22.81
C CYS A 68 10.38 -7.83 22.07
N LEU A 69 10.84 -8.48 21.00
CA LEU A 69 10.08 -9.43 20.20
C LEU A 69 11.04 -10.49 19.64
N ALA A 70 10.67 -11.77 19.80
CA ALA A 70 11.34 -12.87 19.15
C ALA A 70 10.40 -13.47 18.09
N HIS A 71 10.86 -13.57 16.85
CA HIS A 71 10.11 -14.18 15.77
C HIS A 71 10.89 -15.38 15.23
N LEU A 72 10.21 -16.52 15.12
CA LEU A 72 10.79 -17.77 14.59
C LEU A 72 10.22 -18.08 13.22
N PHE A 73 11.09 -18.52 12.32
CA PHE A 73 10.69 -19.13 11.04
C PHE A 73 11.25 -20.53 11.02
N THR A 74 10.40 -21.51 10.71
CA THR A 74 10.78 -22.90 10.61
C THR A 74 10.19 -23.49 9.34
N TYR A 75 10.95 -24.38 8.70
CA TYR A 75 10.45 -25.25 7.65
C TYR A 75 9.90 -26.56 8.22
N GLN A 76 10.09 -26.81 9.52
CA GLN A 76 9.67 -28.06 10.14
C GLN A 76 8.15 -28.16 10.09
N PRO A 77 7.63 -29.31 9.64
CA PRO A 77 6.20 -29.53 9.55
C PRO A 77 5.57 -29.67 10.94
N PHE A 78 4.31 -29.29 11.03
CA PHE A 78 3.52 -29.38 12.25
C PHE A 78 2.45 -30.47 12.13
N ASP A 79 2.19 -31.15 13.23
CA ASP A 79 1.05 -32.04 13.33
C ASP A 79 -0.25 -31.22 13.31
N GLY A 80 -1.10 -31.49 12.31
CA GLY A 80 -2.30 -30.68 12.02
C GLY A 80 -1.99 -29.26 11.53
N GLY A 81 -0.90 -29.10 10.76
CA GLY A 81 -0.55 -27.88 10.03
C GLY A 81 -1.57 -27.51 8.96
N VAL A 82 -1.21 -26.69 7.98
CA VAL A 82 -2.07 -26.44 6.79
C VAL A 82 -1.24 -26.56 5.51
N GLN A 83 -0.10 -27.22 5.61
CA GLN A 83 0.88 -27.33 4.55
C GLN A 83 0.81 -28.73 3.99
N VAL A 84 0.52 -28.85 2.70
CA VAL A 84 0.46 -30.15 2.02
C VAL A 84 1.86 -30.75 1.97
N GLU A 85 2.01 -31.93 2.56
CA GLU A 85 3.28 -32.69 2.61
C GLU A 85 3.33 -33.85 1.60
N ASP A 86 4.48 -34.52 1.50
CA ASP A 86 4.65 -35.68 0.63
C ASP A 86 3.68 -36.81 1.00
N GLY A 87 2.82 -37.18 0.05
CA GLY A 87 1.78 -38.21 0.23
C GLY A 87 0.42 -37.67 0.68
N GLU A 88 0.28 -36.35 0.83
CA GLU A 88 -0.99 -35.68 1.12
C GLU A 88 -1.50 -34.96 -0.14
N ASP A 89 -2.81 -35.02 -0.41
CA ASP A 89 -3.43 -34.25 -1.50
C ASP A 89 -3.91 -32.88 -1.03
N CYS A 90 -4.13 -32.73 0.28
CA CYS A 90 -4.62 -31.53 0.94
C CYS A 90 -4.29 -31.58 2.44
N ASP A 91 -4.27 -30.42 3.08
CA ASP A 91 -4.15 -30.30 4.52
C ASP A 91 -5.03 -29.14 5.01
N ALA A 92 -6.14 -29.48 5.68
CA ALA A 92 -7.06 -28.52 6.30
C ALA A 92 -6.79 -28.38 7.82
N GLY A 93 -5.63 -28.85 8.28
CA GLY A 93 -5.20 -28.82 9.67
C GLY A 93 -6.14 -29.50 10.63
N ILE A 94 -6.26 -28.91 11.82
CA ILE A 94 -7.05 -29.48 12.91
C ILE A 94 -8.52 -29.71 12.49
N GLU A 95 -9.08 -28.86 11.64
CA GLU A 95 -10.44 -29.06 11.10
C GLU A 95 -10.51 -30.28 10.18
N GLY A 96 -9.52 -30.46 9.31
CA GLY A 96 -9.37 -31.65 8.47
C GLY A 96 -9.25 -32.91 9.31
N LEU A 97 -8.33 -32.92 10.30
CA LEU A 97 -8.09 -34.05 11.20
C LEU A 97 -9.33 -34.44 12.01
N ARG A 98 -10.19 -33.49 12.37
CA ARG A 98 -11.47 -33.75 13.05
C ARG A 98 -12.60 -34.18 12.12
N GLY A 99 -12.35 -34.24 10.81
CA GLY A 99 -13.36 -34.57 9.79
C GLY A 99 -14.44 -33.49 9.64
N LEU A 100 -14.13 -32.24 9.98
CA LEU A 100 -15.06 -31.11 9.88
C LEU A 100 -14.94 -30.38 8.53
N ASN A 101 -13.85 -30.60 7.80
CA ASN A 101 -13.64 -30.00 6.48
C ASN A 101 -14.31 -30.86 5.40
N SER A 102 -15.05 -30.21 4.48
CA SER A 102 -15.76 -30.88 3.38
C SER A 102 -14.88 -31.27 2.20
N CYS A 103 -13.74 -30.58 2.03
CA CYS A 103 -12.86 -30.75 0.87
C CYS A 103 -11.70 -31.70 1.16
N CYS A 104 -11.24 -31.72 2.42
CA CYS A 104 -10.11 -32.49 2.87
C CYS A 104 -10.51 -33.46 3.98
N THR A 105 -10.18 -34.74 3.79
CA THR A 105 -10.49 -35.79 4.76
C THR A 105 -9.50 -35.78 5.93
N SER A 106 -9.85 -36.49 7.02
CA SER A 106 -8.98 -36.66 8.19
C SER A 106 -7.70 -37.47 7.94
N LYS A 107 -7.54 -38.01 6.72
CA LYS A 107 -6.33 -38.69 6.26
C LYS A 107 -5.49 -37.81 5.32
N CYS A 108 -5.75 -36.50 5.27
CA CYS A 108 -5.05 -35.55 4.39
C CYS A 108 -5.16 -35.94 2.90
N GLN A 109 -6.32 -36.46 2.50
CA GLN A 109 -6.67 -36.79 1.12
C GLN A 109 -7.89 -35.97 0.71
N LEU A 110 -7.98 -35.60 -0.56
CA LEU A 110 -9.16 -34.91 -1.07
C LEU A 110 -10.40 -35.79 -0.89
N ALA A 111 -11.52 -35.18 -0.49
CA ALA A 111 -12.79 -35.87 -0.45
C ALA A 111 -13.17 -36.35 -1.86
N THR A 112 -13.96 -37.42 -1.96
CA THR A 112 -14.26 -38.06 -3.26
C THR A 112 -14.92 -37.13 -4.28
N THR A 113 -15.60 -36.07 -3.83
CA THR A 113 -16.24 -35.06 -4.68
C THR A 113 -15.39 -33.79 -4.85
N ALA A 114 -14.31 -33.65 -4.10
CA ALA A 114 -13.44 -32.48 -4.10
C ALA A 114 -12.40 -32.57 -5.23
N LYS A 115 -12.22 -31.46 -5.96
CA LYS A 115 -11.14 -31.30 -6.94
C LYS A 115 -9.98 -30.45 -6.41
N CYS A 116 -10.24 -29.70 -5.35
CA CYS A 116 -9.28 -28.84 -4.68
C CYS A 116 -9.67 -28.65 -3.21
N SER A 117 -8.77 -28.06 -2.43
CA SER A 117 -9.00 -27.67 -1.04
C SER A 117 -9.02 -26.14 -0.94
N ASP A 118 -10.08 -25.58 -0.34
CA ASP A 118 -10.23 -24.14 -0.12
C ASP A 118 -9.09 -23.54 0.72
N VAL A 119 -8.42 -24.38 1.52
CA VAL A 119 -7.29 -23.97 2.39
C VAL A 119 -5.98 -23.95 1.61
N ASN A 120 -5.81 -24.85 0.63
CA ASN A 120 -4.51 -25.08 -0.02
C ASN A 120 -4.46 -24.54 -1.45
N SER A 121 -5.59 -24.13 -2.04
CA SER A 121 -5.69 -23.67 -3.42
C SER A 121 -6.35 -22.29 -3.50
N LEU A 122 -5.60 -21.29 -3.99
CA LEU A 122 -6.04 -19.90 -4.08
C LEU A 122 -7.33 -19.69 -4.88
N CYS A 123 -7.55 -20.53 -5.91
CA CYS A 123 -8.72 -20.47 -6.80
C CYS A 123 -9.77 -21.53 -6.49
N CYS A 124 -9.70 -22.16 -5.32
CA CYS A 124 -10.69 -23.14 -4.89
C CYS A 124 -11.84 -22.43 -4.15
N GLN A 125 -13.05 -22.85 -4.47
CA GLN A 125 -14.25 -22.42 -3.76
C GLN A 125 -15.20 -23.62 -3.63
N ASN A 126 -15.56 -23.97 -2.40
CA ASN A 126 -16.43 -25.12 -2.11
C ASN A 126 -15.90 -26.41 -2.75
N CYS A 127 -14.60 -26.65 -2.61
CA CYS A 127 -13.91 -27.84 -3.12
C CYS A 127 -13.86 -27.97 -4.65
N GLN A 128 -14.27 -26.93 -5.39
CA GLN A 128 -14.20 -26.87 -6.85
C GLN A 128 -13.37 -25.67 -7.29
N PHE A 129 -12.64 -25.80 -8.38
CA PHE A 129 -11.98 -24.65 -8.98
C PHE A 129 -13.03 -23.69 -9.55
N LYS A 130 -12.82 -22.39 -9.33
CA LYS A 130 -13.61 -21.34 -9.97
C LYS A 130 -13.58 -21.47 -11.51
N ALA A 131 -14.63 -20.98 -12.16
CA ALA A 131 -14.75 -21.05 -13.61
C ALA A 131 -13.65 -20.22 -14.28
N GLN A 132 -13.31 -20.55 -15.52
CA GLN A 132 -12.24 -19.87 -16.26
C GLN A 132 -12.47 -18.35 -16.33
N GLY A 133 -11.44 -17.55 -15.99
CA GLY A 133 -11.46 -16.09 -16.03
C GLY A 133 -12.17 -15.42 -14.85
N GLU A 134 -12.54 -16.16 -13.81
CA GLU A 134 -13.09 -15.59 -12.58
C GLU A 134 -12.00 -15.11 -11.62
N GLU A 135 -12.32 -14.09 -10.83
CA GLU A 135 -11.41 -13.55 -9.82
C GLU A 135 -11.30 -14.49 -8.61
N CYS A 136 -10.10 -15.00 -8.36
CA CYS A 136 -9.76 -15.79 -7.17
C CYS A 136 -9.35 -14.90 -5.99
N ARG A 137 -8.64 -13.80 -6.26
CA ARG A 137 -8.20 -12.84 -5.24
C ARG A 137 -8.06 -11.45 -5.85
N ALA A 138 -8.62 -10.46 -5.17
CA ALA A 138 -8.50 -9.06 -5.57
C ALA A 138 -7.06 -8.55 -5.57
N GLU A 139 -6.83 -7.47 -6.32
CA GLU A 139 -5.58 -6.75 -6.22
C GLU A 139 -5.38 -6.19 -4.81
N SER A 140 -4.15 -6.26 -4.32
CA SER A 140 -3.77 -5.66 -3.03
C SER A 140 -2.63 -4.69 -3.26
N LYS A 141 -2.94 -3.40 -3.10
CA LYS A 141 -1.95 -2.31 -3.17
C LYS A 141 -0.99 -2.32 -1.99
N VAL A 142 -1.38 -2.93 -0.87
CA VAL A 142 -0.54 -3.03 0.34
C VAL A 142 0.51 -4.12 0.19
N THR A 143 0.15 -5.26 -0.40
CA THR A 143 1.07 -6.39 -0.63
C THR A 143 1.66 -6.42 -2.05
N CYS A 144 1.32 -5.45 -2.89
CA CYS A 144 1.72 -5.36 -4.30
C CYS A 144 1.37 -6.62 -5.11
N GLU A 145 0.20 -7.18 -4.85
CA GLU A 145 -0.26 -8.39 -5.52
C GLU A 145 -1.34 -8.03 -6.55
N ALA A 146 -1.13 -8.42 -7.80
CA ALA A 146 -2.14 -8.27 -8.86
C ALA A 146 -3.35 -9.17 -8.59
N VAL A 147 -4.44 -8.92 -9.32
CA VAL A 147 -5.63 -9.78 -9.31
C VAL A 147 -5.24 -11.21 -9.70
N ALA A 148 -5.61 -12.20 -8.88
CA ALA A 148 -5.46 -13.60 -9.22
C ALA A 148 -6.75 -14.07 -9.92
N MET A 149 -6.61 -14.69 -11.09
CA MET A 149 -7.72 -15.19 -11.91
C MET A 149 -7.61 -16.71 -12.06
N SER A 150 -8.75 -17.39 -12.16
CA SER A 150 -8.82 -18.84 -12.42
C SER A 150 -8.56 -19.07 -13.91
N ASP A 151 -7.31 -19.21 -14.30
CA ASP A 151 -6.99 -19.64 -15.66
C ASP A 151 -5.64 -20.34 -15.76
N GLU A 152 -5.54 -21.32 -16.66
CA GLU A 152 -4.46 -22.30 -16.74
C GLU A 152 -3.13 -21.74 -17.29
N ASP A 153 -3.07 -20.49 -17.78
CA ASP A 153 -1.82 -19.99 -18.37
C ASP A 153 -1.62 -18.45 -18.40
N ARG A 154 -2.33 -17.66 -17.58
CA ARG A 154 -2.06 -16.20 -17.54
C ARG A 154 -2.06 -15.57 -16.14
N GLY A 155 -1.35 -16.18 -15.21
CA GLY A 155 -0.88 -15.51 -13.98
C GLY A 155 0.41 -14.75 -14.24
N ARG A 156 0.36 -13.62 -14.95
CA ARG A 156 1.56 -12.85 -15.30
C ARG A 156 1.94 -11.88 -14.18
N THR A 157 2.31 -12.40 -13.01
CA THR A 157 3.02 -11.60 -12.00
C THR A 157 4.51 -11.73 -12.30
N ASP A 158 5.12 -10.63 -12.75
CA ASP A 158 6.58 -10.49 -12.78
C ASP A 158 7.33 -11.54 -13.61
N ARG A 159 6.81 -11.79 -14.82
CA ARG A 159 7.33 -12.73 -15.83
C ARG A 159 7.39 -14.20 -15.37
N GLY A 160 6.95 -14.51 -14.14
CA GLY A 160 6.72 -15.88 -13.67
C GLY A 160 5.65 -16.60 -14.50
N LYS A 161 5.56 -17.92 -14.31
CA LYS A 161 4.55 -18.76 -14.97
C LYS A 161 3.69 -19.44 -13.92
N CYS A 162 2.40 -19.53 -14.15
CA CYS A 162 1.55 -20.45 -13.39
C CYS A 162 1.73 -21.86 -13.99
N GLN A 163 1.95 -22.86 -13.16
CA GLN A 163 1.94 -24.26 -13.58
C GLN A 163 1.04 -25.03 -12.61
N HIS A 164 -0.04 -25.64 -13.12
CA HIS A 164 -1.02 -26.41 -12.34
C HIS A 164 -1.60 -25.63 -11.14
N GLY A 165 -1.95 -24.35 -11.34
CA GLY A 165 -2.51 -23.51 -10.28
C GLY A 165 -1.48 -23.00 -9.25
N VAL A 166 -0.19 -23.36 -9.40
CA VAL A 166 0.91 -22.91 -8.54
C VAL A 166 1.73 -21.83 -9.26
N CYS A 167 1.94 -20.68 -8.61
CA CYS A 167 2.80 -19.62 -9.12
C CYS A 167 4.27 -20.04 -9.08
N VAL A 168 4.86 -20.33 -10.23
CA VAL A 168 6.29 -20.60 -10.38
C VAL A 168 7.04 -19.29 -10.63
N ARG A 169 8.06 -19.06 -9.80
CA ARG A 169 8.97 -17.91 -9.90
C ARG A 169 9.66 -17.87 -11.27
N PHE A 170 10.04 -16.67 -11.71
CA PHE A 170 10.60 -16.41 -13.04
C PHE A 170 11.78 -17.33 -13.40
N CYS A 171 12.80 -17.46 -12.55
CA CYS A 171 13.98 -18.29 -12.85
C CYS A 171 13.61 -19.78 -12.88
N GLU A 172 12.79 -20.22 -11.93
CA GLU A 172 12.34 -21.60 -11.76
C GLU A 172 11.52 -22.07 -12.98
N SER A 173 10.72 -21.16 -13.55
CA SER A 173 9.99 -21.40 -14.81
C SER A 173 10.91 -21.60 -16.02
N ASN A 174 12.18 -21.19 -15.92
CA ASN A 174 13.24 -21.39 -16.91
C ASN A 174 14.28 -22.43 -16.45
N LYS A 175 13.96 -23.25 -15.44
CA LYS A 175 14.84 -24.29 -14.87
C LYS A 175 16.14 -23.74 -14.25
N LEU A 176 16.07 -22.52 -13.73
CA LEU A 176 17.15 -21.87 -13.00
C LEU A 176 16.69 -21.56 -11.56
N ILE A 177 17.64 -21.22 -10.69
CA ILE A 177 17.35 -20.88 -9.29
C ILE A 177 17.31 -19.35 -9.15
N SER A 178 16.24 -18.83 -8.53
CA SER A 178 16.12 -17.40 -8.21
C SER A 178 17.24 -16.92 -7.27
N CYS A 179 17.82 -15.75 -7.57
CA CYS A 179 18.83 -15.11 -6.72
C CYS A 179 18.83 -13.59 -6.93
N SER A 180 19.57 -12.85 -6.10
CA SER A 180 19.71 -11.39 -6.20
C SER A 180 21.15 -11.04 -6.60
N CYS A 181 21.32 -10.20 -7.61
CA CYS A 181 22.62 -9.67 -7.98
C CYS A 181 23.14 -8.70 -6.91
N ASP A 182 24.46 -8.69 -6.73
CA ASP A 182 25.20 -7.93 -5.73
C ASP A 182 25.86 -6.66 -6.29
N GLN A 183 25.73 -6.38 -7.59
CA GLN A 183 26.27 -5.17 -8.21
C GLN A 183 25.17 -4.11 -8.40
N LEU A 184 25.50 -2.84 -8.16
CA LEU A 184 24.56 -1.71 -8.18
C LEU A 184 23.81 -1.56 -9.53
N ASP A 185 24.47 -1.83 -10.64
CA ASP A 185 23.94 -1.71 -12.01
C ASP A 185 23.08 -2.91 -12.44
N THR A 186 23.18 -4.02 -11.71
CA THR A 186 22.43 -5.25 -11.96
C THR A 186 21.42 -5.59 -10.86
N ALA A 187 21.45 -4.87 -9.74
CA ALA A 187 20.57 -5.07 -8.59
C ALA A 187 19.08 -5.06 -8.96
N CYS A 188 18.67 -4.21 -9.91
CA CYS A 188 17.29 -4.11 -10.37
C CYS A 188 16.98 -4.88 -11.66
N LYS A 189 17.72 -5.97 -11.91
CA LYS A 189 17.46 -6.91 -13.00
C LYS A 189 17.02 -8.26 -12.43
N TYR A 190 16.28 -9.04 -13.22
CA TYR A 190 16.02 -10.44 -12.89
C TYR A 190 17.34 -11.20 -12.92
N CYS A 191 17.75 -11.77 -11.78
CA CYS A 191 18.97 -12.54 -11.67
C CYS A 191 18.68 -14.01 -11.36
N CYS A 192 19.37 -14.89 -12.06
CA CYS A 192 19.22 -16.32 -11.93
C CYS A 192 20.60 -16.97 -11.80
N ARG A 193 20.63 -18.18 -11.22
CA ARG A 193 21.84 -19.02 -11.16
C ARG A 193 21.49 -20.43 -11.61
N SER A 194 22.45 -21.14 -12.20
CA SER A 194 22.25 -22.50 -12.72
C SER A 194 22.24 -23.56 -11.62
N SER A 195 22.97 -23.33 -10.54
CA SER A 195 23.11 -24.21 -9.37
C SER A 195 23.38 -23.37 -8.12
N VAL A 196 23.22 -23.95 -6.93
CA VAL A 196 23.43 -23.27 -5.65
C VAL A 196 24.84 -22.67 -5.53
N GLN A 197 25.84 -23.34 -6.10
CA GLN A 197 27.25 -22.91 -6.09
C GLN A 197 27.60 -21.93 -7.21
N SER A 198 26.75 -21.81 -8.23
CA SER A 198 27.03 -20.92 -9.37
C SER A 198 26.77 -19.46 -9.01
N LYS A 199 27.54 -18.55 -9.62
CA LYS A 199 27.39 -17.10 -9.45
C LYS A 199 26.00 -16.65 -9.91
N CYS A 200 25.37 -15.77 -9.12
CA CYS A 200 24.13 -15.12 -9.51
C CYS A 200 24.42 -14.08 -10.60
N VAL A 201 23.75 -14.19 -11.75
CA VAL A 201 23.97 -13.30 -12.90
C VAL A 201 22.64 -12.82 -13.47
N PRO A 202 22.59 -11.65 -14.13
CA PRO A 202 21.40 -11.18 -14.81
C PRO A 202 20.94 -12.19 -15.86
N TYR A 203 19.66 -12.55 -15.81
CA TYR A 203 19.06 -13.40 -16.82
C TYR A 203 19.01 -12.67 -18.16
N THR A 204 19.55 -13.27 -19.20
CA THR A 204 19.54 -12.73 -20.57
C THR A 204 18.81 -13.73 -21.48
N ASN A 205 17.87 -13.24 -22.29
CA ASN A 205 17.25 -14.03 -23.33
C ASN A 205 17.00 -13.15 -24.56
N ASN A 206 17.73 -13.41 -25.66
CA ASN A 206 17.61 -12.89 -27.03
C ASN A 206 17.24 -11.40 -27.26
N GLY A 207 17.23 -10.58 -26.21
CA GLY A 207 16.85 -9.17 -26.20
C GLY A 207 17.39 -8.42 -24.98
N GLY A 208 18.40 -8.97 -24.30
CA GLY A 208 19.07 -8.37 -23.15
C GLY A 208 18.46 -8.73 -21.78
N PRO A 209 19.00 -8.13 -20.70
CA PRO A 209 18.54 -8.40 -19.34
C PRO A 209 17.21 -7.72 -19.03
N PHE A 210 16.37 -8.39 -18.24
CA PHE A 210 15.07 -7.86 -17.87
C PHE A 210 15.12 -7.05 -16.58
N ASN A 211 14.52 -5.86 -16.61
CA ASN A 211 14.37 -5.01 -15.44
C ASN A 211 13.28 -5.54 -14.52
N MET A 212 13.55 -5.48 -13.23
CA MET A 212 12.61 -5.82 -12.18
C MET A 212 11.61 -4.67 -11.98
N PRO A 213 10.32 -4.95 -11.70
CA PRO A 213 9.31 -3.92 -11.49
C PRO A 213 9.61 -3.00 -10.31
N ASP A 214 8.95 -1.84 -10.31
CA ASP A 214 9.06 -0.83 -9.26
C ASP A 214 8.54 -1.35 -7.92
N GLY A 215 9.15 -0.89 -6.82
CA GLY A 215 8.78 -1.26 -5.45
C GLY A 215 9.45 -2.54 -4.94
N ARG A 216 10.08 -3.35 -5.80
CA ARG A 216 10.79 -4.56 -5.36
C ARG A 216 12.11 -4.25 -4.65
N SER A 217 12.36 -4.96 -3.56
CA SER A 217 13.63 -4.88 -2.83
C SER A 217 14.76 -5.55 -3.62
N CYS A 218 15.92 -4.91 -3.64
CA CYS A 218 17.15 -5.36 -4.27
C CYS A 218 18.36 -5.01 -3.39
N TYR A 219 19.56 -5.41 -3.82
CA TYR A 219 20.81 -5.07 -3.10
C TYR A 219 21.01 -3.56 -2.91
N ALA A 220 20.55 -2.73 -3.85
CA ALA A 220 20.64 -1.27 -3.81
C ALA A 220 19.44 -0.56 -3.13
N GLY A 221 18.58 -1.30 -2.41
CA GLY A 221 17.37 -0.79 -1.78
C GLY A 221 16.11 -1.16 -2.55
N VAL A 222 15.40 -0.19 -3.11
CA VAL A 222 14.14 -0.42 -3.84
C VAL A 222 14.31 -0.06 -5.31
N CYS A 223 13.80 -0.92 -6.19
CA CYS A 223 13.78 -0.67 -7.63
C CYS A 223 12.74 0.37 -8.00
N VAL A 224 13.16 1.33 -8.80
CA VAL A 224 12.32 2.38 -9.38
C VAL A 224 12.78 2.60 -10.82
N GLN A 225 11.85 2.86 -11.74
CA GLN A 225 12.08 3.10 -13.15
C GLN A 225 11.55 4.49 -13.56
N GLY A 226 11.87 4.91 -14.78
CA GLY A 226 11.34 6.15 -15.37
C GLY A 226 11.80 7.45 -14.68
N ILE A 227 10.88 8.40 -14.53
CA ILE A 227 11.16 9.74 -13.99
C ILE A 227 11.65 9.67 -12.54
N LEU A 228 11.12 8.73 -11.75
CA LEU A 228 11.50 8.57 -10.34
C LEU A 228 12.95 8.07 -10.20
N LYS A 229 13.37 7.14 -11.08
CA LYS A 229 14.78 6.75 -11.20
C LYS A 229 15.66 7.91 -11.65
N TRP A 230 15.22 8.67 -12.65
CA TRP A 230 15.96 9.82 -13.16
C TRP A 230 16.17 10.90 -12.08
N MET A 231 15.14 11.20 -11.29
CA MET A 231 15.24 12.14 -10.16
C MET A 231 16.15 11.62 -9.06
N LYS A 232 16.10 10.32 -8.76
CA LYS A 232 17.01 9.68 -7.79
C LYS A 232 18.46 9.78 -8.24
N ASP A 233 18.72 9.48 -9.51
CA ASP A 233 20.07 9.45 -10.08
C ASP A 233 20.62 10.88 -10.29
N ASN A 234 19.76 11.88 -10.52
CA ASN A 234 20.12 13.28 -10.77
C ASN A 234 19.55 14.23 -9.70
N ILE A 235 19.68 13.84 -8.43
CA ILE A 235 19.04 14.56 -7.32
C ILE A 235 19.39 16.06 -7.29
N VAL A 236 20.64 16.42 -7.61
CA VAL A 236 21.11 17.82 -7.62
C VAL A 236 20.45 18.63 -8.74
N ILE A 237 20.28 18.05 -9.93
CA ILE A 237 19.65 18.74 -11.05
C ILE A 237 18.14 18.86 -10.80
N ALA A 238 17.53 17.79 -10.30
CA ALA A 238 16.11 17.78 -9.97
C ALA A 238 15.77 18.86 -8.93
N THR A 239 16.58 19.01 -7.87
CA THR A 239 16.35 20.06 -6.86
C THR A 239 16.50 21.45 -7.44
N ILE A 240 17.52 21.71 -8.27
CA ILE A 240 17.70 23.01 -8.93
C ILE A 240 16.49 23.36 -9.81
N VAL A 241 16.03 22.43 -10.66
CA VAL A 241 14.89 22.66 -11.55
C VAL A 241 13.61 22.93 -10.75
N ILE A 242 13.36 22.15 -9.69
CA ILE A 242 12.19 22.34 -8.81
C ILE A 242 12.26 23.72 -8.14
N SER A 243 13.44 24.16 -7.69
CA SER A 243 13.61 25.50 -7.14
C SER A 243 13.37 26.60 -8.17
N LEU A 244 13.88 26.46 -9.39
CA LEU A 244 13.69 27.47 -10.44
C LEU A 244 12.23 27.57 -10.91
N VAL A 245 11.53 26.44 -11.00
CA VAL A 245 10.18 26.37 -11.60
C VAL A 245 9.06 26.53 -10.56
N LEU A 246 9.26 26.06 -9.33
CA LEU A 246 8.22 26.13 -8.29
C LEU A 246 8.55 27.15 -7.22
N TYR A 247 9.78 27.16 -6.71
CA TYR A 247 10.14 28.02 -5.58
C TYR A 247 10.25 29.49 -5.98
N ILE A 248 11.00 29.82 -7.05
CA ILE A 248 11.17 31.21 -7.49
C ILE A 248 9.84 31.87 -7.88
N PRO A 249 8.97 31.25 -8.69
CA PRO A 249 7.68 31.86 -9.02
C PRO A 249 6.79 32.03 -7.80
N LEU A 250 6.80 31.08 -6.86
CA LEU A 250 6.05 31.19 -5.62
C LEU A 250 6.57 32.35 -4.76
N CYS A 251 7.90 32.52 -4.65
CA CYS A 251 8.50 33.68 -3.99
C CYS A 251 8.12 35.00 -4.65
N LEU A 252 8.08 35.06 -5.98
CA LEU A 252 7.64 36.26 -6.71
C LEU A 252 6.16 36.55 -6.46
N ILE A 253 5.30 35.52 -6.43
CA ILE A 253 3.87 35.68 -6.11
C ILE A 253 3.68 36.22 -4.70
N VAL A 254 4.36 35.63 -3.71
CA VAL A 254 4.33 36.11 -2.32
C VAL A 254 4.81 37.55 -2.24
N PHE A 255 5.94 37.88 -2.88
CA PHE A 255 6.44 39.25 -2.93
C PHE A 255 5.45 40.23 -3.59
N CYS A 256 4.74 39.80 -4.64
CA CYS A 256 3.71 40.63 -5.27
C CYS A 256 2.51 40.86 -4.34
N ILE A 257 2.12 39.83 -3.57
CA ILE A 257 1.05 39.93 -2.59
C ILE A 257 1.46 40.84 -1.44
N ASP A 258 2.63 40.62 -0.83
CA ASP A 258 3.16 41.43 0.28
C ASP A 258 3.29 42.90 -0.14
N ARG A 259 3.81 43.15 -1.34
CA ARG A 259 3.91 44.50 -1.89
C ARG A 259 2.53 45.12 -2.14
N ARG A 260 1.53 44.33 -2.52
CA ARG A 260 0.15 44.81 -2.69
C ARG A 260 -0.51 45.12 -1.34
N ILE A 261 -0.19 44.36 -0.29
CA ILE A 261 -0.68 44.60 1.07
C ILE A 261 -0.05 45.87 1.62
N ALA A 262 1.28 46.04 1.52
CA ALA A 262 1.99 47.22 2.00
C ALA A 262 1.45 48.53 1.38
N LYS A 263 1.11 48.53 0.08
CA LYS A 263 0.48 49.69 -0.56
C LYS A 263 -0.88 50.05 0.05
N LYS A 264 -1.69 49.05 0.39
CA LYS A 264 -2.99 49.30 1.04
C LYS A 264 -2.80 49.86 2.45
N GLU A 265 -1.79 49.38 3.18
CA GLU A 265 -1.44 49.92 4.50
C GLU A 265 -0.93 51.35 4.40
N GLU A 266 -0.09 51.68 3.42
CA GLU A 266 0.35 53.06 3.14
C GLU A 266 -0.84 53.96 2.79
N GLU A 267 -1.72 53.53 1.88
CA GLU A 267 -2.96 54.26 1.54
C GLU A 267 -3.89 54.43 2.76
N GLU A 268 -3.97 53.44 3.66
CA GLU A 268 -4.72 53.56 4.91
C GLU A 268 -4.04 54.50 5.91
N LEU A 269 -2.72 54.47 6.03
CA LEU A 269 -1.97 55.38 6.89
C LEU A 269 -2.07 56.83 6.40
N GLU A 270 -1.97 57.06 5.10
CA GLU A 270 -2.20 58.38 4.48
C GLU A 270 -3.65 58.85 4.67
N TRP A 271 -4.62 57.94 4.58
CA TRP A 271 -6.02 58.24 4.92
C TRP A 271 -6.21 58.64 6.39
N HIS A 272 -5.49 58.01 7.31
CA HIS A 272 -5.56 58.30 8.74
C HIS A 272 -4.60 59.43 9.20
N SER A 273 -3.86 60.03 8.28
CA SER A 273 -2.98 61.17 8.56
C SER A 273 -3.80 62.40 8.97
N ARG A 274 -3.29 63.17 9.94
CA ARG A 274 -3.93 64.41 10.42
C ARG A 274 -4.04 65.51 9.36
N ASP A 275 -3.24 65.43 8.31
CA ASP A 275 -3.17 66.43 7.24
C ASP A 275 -4.12 66.10 6.07
N ASN A 276 -4.90 65.02 6.17
CA ASN A 276 -5.85 64.61 5.14
C ASN A 276 -7.25 65.21 5.38
N ASP A 277 -7.63 66.20 4.56
CA ASP A 277 -8.92 66.90 4.65
C ASP A 277 -10.08 66.20 3.92
N GLN A 278 -9.85 65.01 3.34
CA GLN A 278 -10.89 64.26 2.62
C GLN A 278 -11.71 63.40 3.61
N LEU A 279 -13.02 63.65 3.72
CA LEU A 279 -13.92 62.99 4.68
C LEU A 279 -14.66 61.76 4.12
N ILE A 280 -14.53 61.46 2.83
CA ILE A 280 -15.25 60.36 2.17
C ILE A 280 -14.26 59.55 1.30
N LYS A 281 -14.12 58.24 1.55
CA LYS A 281 -13.37 57.34 0.66
C LYS A 281 -14.12 57.21 -0.67
N ASP A 282 -13.41 57.26 -1.81
CA ASP A 282 -14.02 57.18 -3.15
C ASP A 282 -14.85 55.90 -3.39
N GLY A 283 -14.59 54.83 -2.63
CA GLY A 283 -15.37 53.58 -2.65
C GLY A 283 -16.75 53.66 -1.99
N ASP A 284 -17.04 54.71 -1.20
CA ASP A 284 -18.31 54.91 -0.50
C ASP A 284 -19.32 55.78 -1.27
N LYS A 285 -19.04 56.07 -2.55
CA LYS A 285 -20.02 56.69 -3.46
C LYS A 285 -21.20 55.73 -3.69
N LYS A 286 -22.18 55.73 -2.78
CA LYS A 286 -23.46 55.04 -2.94
C LYS A 286 -24.08 55.49 -4.27
N GLN A 287 -24.31 54.54 -5.18
CA GLN A 287 -25.10 54.79 -6.38
C GLN A 287 -26.51 55.25 -5.97
N ILE A 288 -26.84 56.50 -6.26
CA ILE A 288 -28.21 57.00 -6.15
C ILE A 288 -29.01 56.37 -7.29
N ARG A 289 -29.72 55.27 -7.01
CA ARG A 289 -30.66 54.67 -7.96
C ARG A 289 -31.92 55.54 -7.98
N GLN A 290 -32.06 56.40 -8.98
CA GLN A 290 -33.31 57.17 -9.19
C GLN A 290 -34.47 56.21 -9.48
N THR A 291 -35.36 56.02 -8.51
CA THR A 291 -36.65 55.38 -8.75
C THR A 291 -37.55 56.38 -9.47
N TYR A 292 -37.75 56.18 -10.78
CA TYR A 292 -38.69 56.97 -11.56
C TYR A 292 -40.11 56.66 -11.07
N ARG A 293 -40.74 57.57 -10.33
CA ARG A 293 -42.17 57.53 -10.02
C ARG A 293 -42.94 57.67 -11.36
N ARG A 294 -43.46 56.55 -11.89
CA ARG A 294 -44.42 56.58 -13.02
C ARG A 294 -45.66 57.38 -12.60
N ARG A 295 -45.94 58.48 -13.30
CA ARG A 295 -47.22 59.20 -13.29
C ARG A 295 -48.34 58.22 -13.65
N ARG A 296 -49.39 58.16 -12.81
CA ARG A 296 -50.67 57.52 -13.13
C ARG A 296 -51.35 58.26 -14.29
N GLN A 297 -51.79 57.54 -15.30
CA GLN A 297 -52.92 57.93 -16.16
C GLN A 297 -54.14 57.08 -15.76
N PRO A 298 -55.37 57.62 -15.93
CA PRO A 298 -56.56 57.07 -15.30
C PRO A 298 -57.23 56.05 -16.22
N ASP A 299 -57.50 54.84 -15.73
CA ASP A 299 -58.39 53.91 -16.42
C ASP A 299 -59.55 53.44 -15.54
N LYS A 300 -60.72 53.86 -16.05
CA LYS A 300 -62.09 53.36 -16.03
C LYS A 300 -62.44 52.19 -15.10
N TYR A 301 -63.46 52.46 -14.28
CA TYR A 301 -64.30 51.51 -13.55
C TYR A 301 -64.70 50.29 -14.39
N THR A 302 -64.47 49.10 -13.83
CA THR A 302 -65.34 47.93 -14.03
C THR A 302 -65.31 47.05 -12.77
N ALA A 303 -66.50 46.68 -12.32
CA ALA A 303 -66.73 45.93 -11.09
C ALA A 303 -66.56 44.41 -11.30
N ARG A 304 -66.00 43.71 -10.30
CA ARG A 304 -66.63 42.52 -9.68
C ARG A 304 -65.81 41.90 -8.53
N SER A 305 -66.57 41.62 -7.49
CA SER A 305 -66.41 40.72 -6.34
C SER A 305 -65.35 39.61 -6.39
N ALA A 306 -64.55 39.47 -5.33
CA ALA A 306 -64.49 38.27 -4.48
C ALA A 306 -63.48 38.42 -3.32
N SER A 307 -64.03 38.40 -2.09
CA SER A 307 -63.53 37.74 -0.86
C SER A 307 -62.07 37.26 -0.74
N GLY A 308 -61.38 37.69 0.33
CA GLY A 308 -60.21 37.01 0.90
C GLY A 308 -59.49 37.83 1.98
N GLN A 309 -59.40 37.31 3.19
CA GLN A 309 -59.07 37.99 4.46
C GLN A 309 -57.58 38.32 4.71
N LEU A 310 -57.40 39.25 5.65
CA LEU A 310 -56.21 39.55 6.46
C LEU A 310 -55.41 38.31 6.90
N SER A 311 -54.08 38.43 6.96
CA SER A 311 -53.35 38.54 8.24
C SER A 311 -51.84 38.69 8.02
N VAL A 312 -51.25 39.47 8.93
CA VAL A 312 -49.82 39.76 9.07
C VAL A 312 -49.18 38.66 9.91
N SER A 313 -47.94 38.29 9.62
CA SER A 313 -47.07 37.58 10.56
C SER A 313 -45.62 38.01 10.35
N GLU A 314 -45.04 38.66 11.37
CA GLU A 314 -43.60 38.83 11.56
C GLU A 314 -42.91 37.49 11.74
N VAL A 315 -41.70 37.32 11.19
CA VAL A 315 -40.65 36.50 11.80
C VAL A 315 -39.28 37.14 11.55
N VAL A 316 -38.78 37.76 12.61
CA VAL A 316 -37.46 37.65 13.26
C VAL A 316 -36.19 37.55 12.40
N TYR A 317 -35.30 38.48 12.73
CA TYR A 317 -33.90 38.66 12.34
C TYR A 317 -33.01 37.44 12.61
N ASN A 318 -32.06 37.19 11.71
CA ASN A 318 -30.72 36.74 12.08
C ASN A 318 -29.78 37.95 12.09
#